data_AF-A0A5E7EIS5-F1
#
_entry.id   AF-A0A5E7EIS5-F1
#
_cell.length_a   1.000
_cell.length_b   1.000
_cell.length_c   1.000
_cell.angle_alpha   90.00
_cell.angle_beta   90.00
_cell.angle_gamma   90.00
#
_symmetry.space_group_name_H-M   'P 1'
#
loop_
_entity.id
_entity.type
_entity.pdbx_description
1 polymer ?
#
loop_
_entity_poly.entity_id
_entity_poly.type
_entity_poly.pdbx_seq_one_letter_code
_entity_poly.pdbx_strand_id
1 'polypeptide(L)' 'MKTIHSARTGNACRDEEIARNNRLFFEADQLDAEAYKILGNEYIEPDTWRRFSEAKKKADEKYQEANQDWMRIRKMMINS' A
#
# COMPACT_ATOMS: atom_id res chain seq x y z
N MET A 1 36.08 -22.97 2.69
CA MET A 1 34.83 -22.43 3.25
C MET A 1 34.31 -21.35 2.32
N LYS A 2 33.25 -21.61 1.54
CA LYS A 2 32.58 -20.59 0.72
C LYS A 2 31.35 -20.09 1.48
N THR A 3 31.23 -18.77 1.57
CA THR A 3 30.32 -18.00 2.40
C THR A 3 28.85 -18.18 2.02
N ILE A 4 28.12 -18.99 2.80
CA ILE A 4 26.66 -19.20 2.68
C ILE A 4 25.86 -17.98 3.20
N HIS A 5 26.50 -17.09 3.97
CA HIS A 5 25.82 -15.98 4.66
C HIS A 5 25.38 -14.83 3.75
N SER A 6 25.95 -14.66 2.56
CA SER A 6 25.71 -13.49 1.70
C SER A 6 24.40 -13.58 0.88
N ALA A 7 24.01 -14.77 0.43
CA ALA A 7 22.79 -14.97 -0.36
C ALA A 7 21.52 -14.99 0.49
N ARG A 8 21.64 -15.42 1.77
CA ARG A 8 20.51 -15.55 2.69
C ARG A 8 20.01 -14.20 3.21
N THR A 9 20.92 -13.23 3.39
CA THR A 9 20.61 -11.85 3.76
C THR A 9 19.98 -11.05 2.64
N GLY A 10 20.38 -11.28 1.38
CA GLY A 10 19.75 -10.64 0.22
C GLY A 10 18.27 -11.02 0.04
N ASN A 11 17.94 -12.31 0.19
CA ASN A 11 16.56 -12.78 0.11
C ASN A 11 15.69 -12.31 1.28
N ALA A 12 16.20 -12.31 2.51
CA ALA A 12 15.46 -11.82 3.67
C ALA A 12 15.12 -10.31 3.55
N CYS A 13 16.08 -9.50 3.08
CA CYS A 13 15.86 -8.09 2.82
C CYS A 13 14.75 -7.87 1.78
N ARG A 14 14.73 -8.67 0.70
CA ARG A 14 13.69 -8.63 -0.33
C ARG A 14 12.31 -9.00 0.21
N ASP A 15 12.21 -10.07 0.99
CA ASP A 15 10.93 -10.52 1.55
C ASP A 15 10.36 -9.48 2.53
N GLU A 16 11.21 -8.80 3.28
CA GLU A 16 10.80 -7.69 4.14
C GLU A 16 10.29 -6.47 3.35
N GLU A 17 10.91 -6.13 2.22
CA GLU A 17 10.44 -5.06 1.33
C GLU A 17 9.07 -5.40 0.75
N ILE A 18 8.87 -6.64 0.28
CA ILE A 18 7.58 -7.11 -0.23
C ILE A 18 6.53 -7.08 0.89
N ALA A 19 6.88 -7.51 2.10
CA ALA A 19 5.97 -7.47 3.25
C ALA A 19 5.59 -6.03 3.65
N ARG A 20 6.52 -5.07 3.54
CA ARG A 20 6.24 -3.64 3.72
C ARG A 20 5.27 -3.14 2.65
N ASN A 21 5.52 -3.46 1.39
CA ASN A 21 4.67 -3.07 0.28
C ASN A 21 3.23 -3.60 0.42
N ASN A 22 3.07 -4.86 0.83
CA ASN A 22 1.77 -5.46 1.09
C ASN A 22 1.02 -4.74 2.22
N ARG A 23 1.72 -4.24 3.24
CA ARG A 23 1.08 -3.44 4.31
C ARG A 23 0.56 -2.11 3.80
N LEU A 24 1.25 -1.46 2.85
CA LEU A 24 0.78 -0.22 2.24
C LEU A 24 -0.50 -0.44 1.43
N PHE A 25 -0.56 -1.50 0.62
CA PHE A 25 -1.78 -1.86 -0.09
C PHE A 25 -2.94 -2.19 0.87
N PHE A 26 -2.66 -2.93 1.94
CA PHE A 26 -3.67 -3.22 2.96
C PHE A 26 -4.20 -1.96 3.65
N GLU A 27 -3.32 -1.01 3.99
CA GLU A 27 -3.72 0.28 4.57
C GLU A 27 -4.58 1.09 3.58
N ALA A 28 -4.22 1.08 2.29
CA ALA A 28 -5.02 1.71 1.23
C ALA A 28 -6.42 1.08 1.12
N ASP A 29 -6.51 -0.25 1.10
CA ASP A 29 -7.78 -0.99 1.07
C ASP A 29 -8.66 -0.67 2.28
N GLN A 30 -8.05 -0.53 3.48
CA GLN A 30 -8.78 -0.16 4.70
C GLN A 30 -9.34 1.26 4.62
N LEU A 31 -8.53 2.23 4.19
CA LEU A 31 -8.98 3.61 3.99
C LEU A 31 -10.08 3.70 2.94
N ASP A 32 -10.00 2.91 1.88
CA ASP A 32 -11.02 2.85 0.85
C ASP A 32 -12.34 2.30 1.39
N ALA A 33 -12.28 1.20 2.12
CA ALA A 33 -13.45 0.63 2.80
C ALA A 33 -14.07 1.60 3.80
N GLU A 34 -13.27 2.39 4.52
CA GLU A 34 -13.74 3.46 5.39
C GLU A 34 -14.44 4.58 4.63
N ALA A 35 -13.95 4.96 3.46
CA ALA A 35 -14.63 5.94 2.60
C ALA A 35 -16.04 5.47 2.26
N TYR A 36 -16.21 4.21 1.85
CA TYR A 36 -17.54 3.68 1.51
C TYR A 36 -18.49 3.58 2.70
N LYS A 37 -18.00 3.44 3.94
CA LYS A 37 -18.87 3.50 5.13
C LYS A 37 -19.55 4.86 5.28
N ILE A 38 -18.95 5.94 4.79
CA ILE A 38 -19.54 7.29 4.82
C ILE A 38 -20.83 7.36 4.00
N LEU A 39 -20.92 6.58 2.91
CA LEU A 39 -22.09 6.54 2.04
C LEU A 39 -23.21 5.60 2.55
N GLY A 40 -22.94 4.80 3.59
CA GLY A 40 -23.87 3.78 4.11
C GLY A 40 -25.04 4.30 4.94
N ASN A 41 -25.16 5.63 5.13
CA ASN A 41 -26.27 6.22 5.86
C ASN A 41 -27.49 6.45 4.93
N GLU A 42 -28.70 6.20 5.43
CA GLU A 42 -29.96 6.31 4.67
C GLU A 42 -30.23 7.73 4.12
N TYR A 43 -29.51 8.75 4.60
CA TYR A 43 -29.58 10.12 4.12
C TYR A 43 -28.18 10.65 3.77
N ILE A 44 -27.95 10.95 2.49
CA ILE A 44 -26.69 11.51 1.98
C ILE A 44 -26.86 13.04 1.91
N GLU A 45 -26.27 13.74 2.87
CA GLU A 45 -26.18 15.19 2.83
C GLU A 45 -25.06 15.65 1.86
N PRO A 46 -25.09 16.90 1.38
CA PRO A 46 -24.00 17.44 0.56
C PRO A 46 -22.62 17.31 1.21
N ASP A 47 -22.54 17.39 2.54
CA ASP A 47 -21.28 17.22 3.28
C ASP A 47 -20.77 15.76 3.29
N THR A 48 -21.66 14.78 3.10
CA THR A 48 -21.32 13.35 2.98
C THR A 48 -20.43 13.10 1.77
N TRP A 49 -20.74 13.72 0.62
CA TRP A 49 -19.92 13.61 -0.59
C TRP A 49 -18.54 14.24 -0.43
N ARG A 50 -18.44 15.36 0.28
CA ARG A 50 -17.16 16.01 0.59
C ARG A 50 -16.29 15.11 1.48
N ARG A 51 -16.84 14.56 2.55
CA ARG A 51 -16.11 13.65 3.45
C ARG A 51 -15.69 12.36 2.73
N PHE A 52 -16.57 11.83 1.88
CA PHE A 52 -16.26 10.67 1.04
C PHE A 52 -15.09 10.96 0.10
N SER A 53 -15.10 12.08 -0.63
CA SER A 53 -14.02 12.41 -1.57
C SER A 53 -12.69 12.67 -0.86
N GLU A 54 -12.72 13.30 0.32
CA GLU A 54 -11.54 13.47 1.17
C GLU A 54 -10.99 12.12 1.67
N ALA A 55 -11.85 11.18 2.06
CA ALA A 55 -11.44 9.83 2.47
C ALA A 55 -10.87 9.03 1.29
N LYS A 56 -11.54 9.07 0.13
CA LYS A 56 -11.04 8.46 -1.13
C LYS A 56 -9.67 8.97 -1.51
N LYS A 57 -9.44 10.28 -1.41
CA LYS A 57 -8.15 10.88 -1.71
C LYS A 57 -7.02 10.30 -0.85
N LYS A 58 -7.27 10.04 0.44
CA LYS A 58 -6.28 9.42 1.33
C LYS A 58 -5.97 7.98 0.93
N ALA A 59 -6.99 7.20 0.56
CA ALA A 59 -6.80 5.84 0.04
C ALA A 59 -5.97 5.86 -1.25
N ASP A 60 -6.29 6.78 -2.17
CA ASP A 60 -5.58 6.93 -3.45
C ASP A 60 -4.10 7.35 -3.24
N GLU A 61 -3.83 8.27 -2.31
CA GLU A 61 -2.46 8.65 -1.93
C GLU A 61 -1.66 7.44 -1.42
N LYS A 62 -2.30 6.57 -0.61
CA LYS A 62 -1.67 5.34 -0.13
C LYS A 62 -1.46 4.29 -1.22
N TYR A 63 -2.39 4.14 -2.16
CA TYR A 63 -2.17 3.32 -3.35
C TYR A 63 -1.03 3.85 -4.22
N GLN A 64 -0.88 5.17 -4.35
CA GLN A 64 0.23 5.77 -5.08
C GLN A 64 1.57 5.47 -4.40
N GLU A 65 1.64 5.59 -3.07
CA GLU A 65 2.82 5.21 -2.28
C GLU A 65 3.19 3.73 -2.49
N ALA A 66 2.21 2.82 -2.37
CA ALA A 66 2.40 1.39 -2.57
C ALA A 66 2.87 1.05 -4.00
N ASN A 67 2.32 1.71 -5.02
CA ASN A 67 2.72 1.51 -6.41
C ASN A 67 4.14 2.01 -6.69
N GLN A 68 4.51 3.17 -6.16
CA GLN A 68 5.87 3.71 -6.30
C GLN A 68 6.89 2.78 -5.64
N ASP A 69 6.57 2.27 -4.45
CA ASP A 69 7.41 1.33 -3.72
C ASP A 69 7.53 -0.02 -4.45
N TRP A 70 6.44 -0.53 -5.03
CA TRP A 70 6.49 -1.74 -5.86
C TRP A 70 7.41 -1.56 -7.07
N MET A 71 7.38 -0.40 -7.72
CA MET A 71 8.29 -0.10 -8.84
C MET A 71 9.75 -0.05 -8.40
N ARG A 72 10.04 0.43 -7.18
CA ARG A 72 11.39 0.37 -6.58
C ARG A 72 11.83 -1.08 -6.33
N ILE A 73 10.98 -1.89 -5.69
CA ILE A 73 11.26 -3.31 -5.40
C ILE A 73 11.48 -4.10 -6.70
N ARG A 74 10.64 -3.87 -7.71
CA ARG A 74 10.78 -4.52 -9.03
C ARG A 74 12.11 -4.18 -9.70
N LYS A 75 12.56 -2.92 -9.62
CA LYS A 75 13.89 -2.53 -10.13
C LYS A 75 15.02 -3.23 -9.38
N MET A 76 14.91 -3.36 -8.06
CA MET A 76 15.88 -4.14 -7.28
C MET A 76 15.92 -5.59 -7.77
N MET A 77 14.76 -6.23 -7.96
CA MET A 77 14.68 -7.63 -8.43
C MET A 77 15.26 -7.85 -9.84
N ILE A 78 15.15 -6.87 -10.74
CA ILE A 78 15.69 -6.98 -12.10
C ILE A 78 17.20 -6.70 -12.13
N ASN A 79 17.70 -5.82 -11.28
CA ASN A 79 19.10 -5.42 -11.23
C ASN A 79 19.93 -6.20 -10.19
N SER A 80 19.36 -7.25 -9.57
CA SER A 80 20.03 -8.13 -8.59
C SER A 80 20.68 -9.34 -9.23
#